data_AF-A0A6V7XID4-F1
#
_entry.id   AF-A0A6V7XID4-F1
#
_cell.length_a   1.000
_cell.length_b   1.000
_cell.length_c   1.000
_cell.angle_alpha   90.00
_cell.angle_beta   90.00
_cell.angle_gamma   90.00
#
_symmetry.space_group_name_H-M   'P 1'
#
loop_
_entity.id
_entity.type
_entity.pdbx_description
1 polymer ?
#
loop_
_entity_poly.entity_id
_entity_poly.type
_entity_poly.pdbx_seq_one_letter_code
_entity_poly.pdbx_strand_id
1 'polypeptide(L)' 'MPSLKEYFMLDRLGKFRDTLKQVGGFKAAFKQMYLTDDLKKGNFVGEDQFGNRYFEVFVF' A
#
# COMPACT_ATOMS: atom_id res chain seq x y z
N MET A 1 -28.55 -13.62 -4.77
CA MET A 1 -27.73 -14.27 -3.72
C MET A 1 -26.29 -13.83 -3.94
N PRO A 2 -25.61 -13.23 -2.94
CA PRO A 2 -24.21 -12.88 -3.10
C PRO A 2 -23.38 -14.14 -3.33
N SER A 3 -22.40 -14.05 -4.22
CA SER A 3 -21.55 -15.19 -4.57
C SER A 3 -20.58 -15.52 -3.43
N LEU A 4 -20.11 -16.77 -3.33
CA LEU A 4 -19.07 -17.16 -2.36
C LEU A 4 -17.84 -16.22 -2.40
N LYS A 5 -17.51 -15.63 -3.55
CA LYS A 5 -16.44 -14.63 -3.69
C LYS A 5 -16.68 -13.35 -2.91
N GLU A 6 -17.91 -12.83 -2.93
CA GLU A 6 -18.31 -11.63 -2.19
C GLU A 6 -18.34 -11.92 -0.69
N TYR A 7 -18.77 -13.12 -0.29
CA TYR A 7 -18.79 -13.55 1.12
C TYR A 7 -17.39 -13.65 1.72
N PHE A 8 -16.42 -14.17 0.96
CA PHE A 8 -15.03 -14.30 1.39
C PHE A 8 -14.16 -13.05 1.14
N MET A 9 -14.74 -11.95 0.65
CA MET A 9 -14.01 -10.71 0.33
C MET A 9 -12.73 -10.95 -0.50
N LEU A 10 -12.73 -11.95 -1.39
CA LEU A 10 -11.52 -12.36 -2.13
C LEU A 10 -10.97 -11.22 -2.99
N ASP A 11 -11.85 -10.34 -3.47
CA ASP A 11 -11.47 -9.14 -4.22
C ASP A 11 -10.67 -8.14 -3.36
N ARG A 12 -10.93 -8.07 -2.06
CA ARG A 12 -10.15 -7.23 -1.13
C ARG A 12 -8.77 -7.81 -0.88
N LEU A 13 -8.65 -9.15 -0.78
CA LEU A 13 -7.36 -9.82 -0.63
C LEU A 13 -6.49 -9.66 -1.88
N GLY A 14 -7.08 -9.65 -3.08
CA GLY A 14 -6.38 -9.33 -4.32
C GLY A 14 -5.79 -7.91 -4.29
N LYS A 15 -6.64 -6.91 -4.00
CA LYS A 15 -6.20 -5.51 -3.86
C LYS A 15 -5.12 -5.32 -2.79
N PHE A 16 -5.23 -6.01 -1.67
CA PHE A 16 -4.23 -5.98 -0.61
C PHE A 16 -2.88 -6.55 -1.07
N ARG A 17 -2.89 -7.71 -1.74
CA ARG A 17 -1.66 -8.29 -2.33
C ARG A 17 -1.00 -7.36 -3.34
N ASP A 18 -1.79 -6.72 -4.20
CA ASP A 18 -1.26 -5.77 -5.19
C ASP A 18 -0.71 -4.50 -4.52
N THR A 19 -1.30 -4.09 -3.41
CA THR A 19 -0.80 -2.97 -2.59
C THR A 19 0.54 -3.31 -1.95
N LEU A 20 0.64 -4.49 -1.34
CA LEU A 20 1.90 -4.97 -0.76
C LEU A 20 3.01 -5.04 -1.81
N LYS A 21 2.72 -5.53 -3.02
CA LYS A 21 3.71 -5.58 -4.10
C LYS A 21 4.21 -4.20 -4.50
N GLN A 22 3.31 -3.22 -4.62
CA GLN A 22 3.71 -1.86 -5.03
C GLN A 22 4.46 -1.08 -3.95
N VAL A 23 4.21 -1.34 -2.67
CA VAL A 23 4.95 -0.70 -1.56
C VAL A 23 6.36 -1.28 -1.38
N GLY A 24 6.72 -2.36 -2.09
CA GLY A 24 8.01 -3.04 -1.96
C GLY A 24 7.99 -4.24 -1.01
N GLY A 25 6.81 -4.83 -0.83
CA GLY A 25 6.59 -6.06 -0.07
C GLY A 25 6.11 -5.83 1.36
N PHE A 26 5.94 -6.94 2.08
CA PHE A 26 5.38 -6.97 3.44
C PHE A 26 6.20 -6.13 4.43
N LYS A 27 7.54 -6.23 4.38
CA LYS A 27 8.42 -5.51 5.31
C LYS A 27 8.29 -3.99 5.17
N ALA A 28 8.23 -3.49 3.94
CA ALA A 28 8.06 -2.06 3.67
C ALA A 28 6.68 -1.57 4.09
N ALA A 29 5.63 -2.36 3.80
CA ALA A 29 4.27 -2.06 4.20
C ALA A 29 4.10 -1.99 5.73
N PHE A 30 4.62 -2.97 6.48
CA PHE A 30 4.57 -2.95 7.94
C PHE A 30 5.42 -1.83 8.54
N LYS A 31 6.58 -1.53 7.96
CA LYS A 31 7.40 -0.39 8.38
C LYS A 31 6.65 0.92 8.19
N GLN A 32 6.00 1.12 7.05
CA GLN A 32 5.21 2.32 6.77
C GLN A 32 4.03 2.40 7.74
N MET A 33 3.25 1.33 7.87
CA MET A 33 2.10 1.29 8.75
C MET A 33 2.48 1.55 10.22
N TYR A 34 3.64 1.09 10.67
CA TYR A 34 4.16 1.37 12.01
C TYR A 34 4.61 2.82 12.21
N LEU A 35 5.10 3.50 11.17
CA LEU A 35 5.63 4.86 11.26
C LEU A 35 4.57 5.93 11.00
N THR A 36 3.62 5.66 10.09
CA THR A 36 2.65 6.65 9.61
C THR A 36 1.20 6.28 9.92
N ASP A 37 0.93 5.14 10.57
CA ASP A 37 -0.41 4.59 10.83
C ASP A 37 -1.30 4.48 9.58
N ASP A 38 -0.67 4.42 8.41
CA ASP A 38 -1.33 4.50 7.11
C ASP A 38 -0.56 3.73 6.06
N LEU A 39 -1.28 3.10 5.13
CA LEU A 39 -0.73 2.33 4.02
C LEU A 39 -1.30 2.87 2.71
N LYS A 40 -0.66 3.94 2.22
CA LYS A 40 -0.99 4.57 0.94
C LYS A 40 -0.01 4.15 -0.15
N LYS A 41 -0.55 3.94 -1.35
CA LYS A 41 0.25 3.90 -2.58
C LYS A 41 0.57 5.33 -2.98
N GLY A 42 1.86 5.62 -3.16
CA GLY A 42 2.32 6.86 -3.78
C GLY A 42 3.44 6.57 -4.76
N ASN A 43 3.60 7.43 -5.75
CA ASN A 43 4.73 7.38 -6.67
C ASN A 43 5.94 8.01 -5.98
N PHE A 44 7.11 7.36 -6.09
CA PHE A 44 8.35 7.89 -5.54
C PHE A 44 8.74 9.17 -6.29
N VAL A 45 8.85 10.28 -5.57
CA VAL A 45 9.17 11.60 -6.11
C VAL A 45 10.67 11.88 -5.98
N GLY A 46 11.26 11.47 -4.87
CA GLY A 46 12.69 11.71 -4.62
C GLY A 46 13.10 11.42 -3.18
N GLU A 47 14.40 11.57 -2.94
CA GLU A 47 15.04 11.40 -1.64
C GLU A 47 15.87 12.65 -1.34
N ASP A 48 15.82 13.14 -0.10
CA ASP A 48 16.67 14.24 0.33
C ASP A 48 18.07 13.77 0.75
N GLN A 49 18.95 14.73 1.07
CA GLN A 49 20.31 14.45 1.54
C GLN A 49 20.38 13.69 2.88
N PHE A 50 19.26 13.57 3.60
CA PHE A 50 19.16 12.89 4.89
C PHE A 50 18.58 11.48 4.76
N GLY A 51 18.21 11.05 3.55
CA GLY A 51 17.62 9.74 3.28
C GLY A 51 16.10 9.69 3.49
N ASN A 52 15.44 10.84 3.65
CA ASN A 52 13.98 10.90 3.71
C ASN A 52 13.42 10.75 2.29
N ARG A 53 12.53 9.77 2.11
CA ARG A 53 11.91 9.45 0.83
C ARG A 53 10.51 10.04 0.75
N TYR A 54 10.23 10.77 -0.32
CA TYR A 54 8.96 11.45 -0.54
C TYR A 54 8.14 10.74 -1.62
N PHE A 55 6.87 10.51 -1.32
CA PHE A 55 5.93 9.81 -2.19
C PHE A 55 4.69 10.68 -2.41
N GLU A 56 4.29 10.85 -3.66
CA GLU A 56 3.09 11.61 -4.03
C GLU A 56 1.90 10.65 -4.21
N VAL A 57 0.81 10.93 -3.52
CA VAL A 57 -0.45 10.19 -3.64
C VAL A 57 -1.34 10.96 -4.61
N PHE A 58 -1.57 10.39 -5.80
CA PHE A 58 -2.53 10.95 -6.75
C PHE A 58 -3.94 10.77 -6.19
N VAL A 59 -4.49 11.84 -5.62
CA VAL A 59 -5.91 11.93 -5.25
C VAL A 59 -6.63 12.48 -6.49
N PHE A 60 -7.41 11.63 -7.15
CA PHE A 60 -8.36 12.04 -8.20
C PHE A 60 -9.70 12.43 -7.57
#